data_AF-A0A2H0WNW5-F1
#
_entry.id   AF-A0A2H0WNW5-F1
#
_cell.length_a   1.000
_cell.length_b   1.000
_cell.length_c   1.000
_cell.angle_alpha   90.00
_cell.angle_beta   90.00
_cell.angle_gamma   90.00
#
_symmetry.space_group_name_H-M   'P 1'
#
loop_
_entity.id
_entity.type
_entity.pdbx_description
1 polymer ?
#
loop_
_entity_poly.entity_id
_entity_poly.type
_entity_poly.pdbx_seq_one_letter_code
_entity_poly.pdbx_strand_id
1 'polypeptide(L)'
;LAKLLAPFTPFLAEEMFKNLSDQESVHLQTWPEPESEKINHDLEKKMAIVREIVEMGHAKRKQAEIKVRQPLSKFEIRNLKFEIKDELVRLIKDELNVKEVEFKDGEGDLQVDLDTTITPELKEEGEAREIIREIQEKRKEAGCKLDEKISVGLPSWPKRLEEDIKRKTLASDLYRANQLEIKK
;
A
#
# COMPACT_ATOMS: atom_id res chain seq x y z
N LEU A 1 6.76 2.85 20.23
CA LEU A 1 7.93 2.37 19.45
C LEU A 1 9.24 3.04 19.89
N ALA A 2 9.35 4.37 19.90
CA ALA A 2 10.58 5.06 20.29
C ALA A 2 11.15 4.61 21.66
N LYS A 3 10.29 4.44 22.68
CA LYS A 3 10.68 3.90 24.00
C LYS A 3 11.35 2.52 23.95
N LEU A 4 10.89 1.63 23.06
CA LEU A 4 11.47 0.28 22.88
C LEU A 4 12.79 0.30 22.12
N LEU A 5 12.97 1.29 21.23
CA LEU A 5 14.18 1.44 20.42
C LEU A 5 15.31 2.16 21.18
N ALA A 6 14.99 2.95 22.19
CA ALA A 6 15.96 3.78 22.93
C ALA A 6 17.22 3.03 23.41
N PRO A 7 17.15 1.79 23.93
CA PRO A 7 18.35 1.06 24.33
C PRO A 7 19.29 0.65 23.18
N PHE A 8 18.77 0.55 21.95
CA PHE A 8 19.52 0.06 20.79
C PHE A 8 19.96 1.18 19.84
N THR A 9 19.08 2.17 19.63
CA THR A 9 19.31 3.29 18.72
C THR A 9 18.93 4.60 19.41
N PRO A 10 19.70 5.07 20.41
CA PRO A 10 19.28 6.13 21.33
C PRO A 10 19.05 7.48 20.64
N PHE A 11 19.88 7.85 19.67
CA PHE A 11 19.75 9.11 18.94
C PHE A 11 18.53 9.12 18.01
N LEU A 12 18.29 8.00 17.30
CA LEU A 12 17.13 7.87 16.42
C LEU A 12 15.82 7.83 17.22
N ALA A 13 15.82 7.09 18.33
CA ALA A 13 14.67 7.03 19.23
C ALA A 13 14.34 8.40 19.84
N GLU A 14 15.36 9.17 20.24
CA GLU A 14 15.20 10.53 20.76
C GLU A 14 14.59 11.46 19.71
N GLU A 15 15.14 11.47 18.49
CA GLU A 15 14.65 12.30 17.39
C GLU A 15 13.19 11.95 17.03
N MET A 16 12.88 10.66 16.92
CA MET A 16 11.50 10.20 16.68
C MET A 16 10.54 10.62 17.80
N PHE A 17 10.98 10.53 19.06
CA PHE A 17 10.14 10.84 20.22
C PHE A 17 9.84 12.33 20.33
N LYS A 18 10.84 13.19 20.13
CA LYS A 18 10.67 14.66 20.12
C LYS A 18 9.80 15.16 18.99
N ASN A 19 9.88 14.53 17.81
CA ASN A 19 9.05 14.91 16.66
C ASN A 19 7.58 14.47 16.78
N LEU A 20 7.29 13.46 17.61
CA LEU A 20 5.95 12.87 17.73
C LEU A 20 5.28 13.14 19.08
N SER A 21 5.98 13.77 20.03
CA SER A 21 5.45 14.06 21.36
C SER A 21 5.97 15.40 21.87
N ASP A 22 5.19 16.04 22.73
CA ASP A 22 5.58 17.28 23.42
C ASP A 22 6.44 17.01 24.67
N GLN A 23 6.93 15.79 24.86
CA GLN A 23 7.70 15.39 26.04
C GLN A 23 9.21 15.59 25.81
N GLU A 24 9.95 15.78 26.90
CA GLU A 24 11.33 16.27 26.85
C GLU A 24 12.32 15.30 26.19
N SER A 25 12.28 14.02 26.55
CA SER A 25 13.19 13.00 26.02
C SER A 25 12.62 11.60 26.21
N VAL A 26 12.93 10.70 25.28
CA VAL A 26 12.57 9.29 25.38
C VAL A 26 13.31 8.59 26.52
N HIS A 27 14.51 9.08 26.87
CA HIS A 27 15.38 8.48 27.89
C HIS A 27 14.90 8.76 29.32
N LEU A 28 13.98 9.71 29.48
CA LEU A 28 13.31 10.01 30.74
C LEU A 28 12.01 9.22 30.92
N GLN A 29 11.63 8.41 29.93
CA GLN A 29 10.38 7.66 29.95
C GLN A 29 10.54 6.32 30.64
N THR A 30 9.49 5.90 31.35
CA THR A 30 9.36 4.53 31.82
C THR A 30 9.21 3.57 30.65
N TRP A 31 9.72 2.35 30.84
CA TRP A 31 9.50 1.23 29.93
C TRP A 31 8.00 1.05 29.67
N PRO A 32 7.57 0.86 28.41
CA PRO A 32 6.16 0.68 28.11
C PRO A 32 5.66 -0.67 28.63
N GLU A 33 4.59 -0.63 29.40
CA GLU A 33 3.89 -1.83 29.87
C GLU A 33 2.79 -2.24 28.88
N PRO A 34 2.56 -3.55 28.68
CA PRO A 34 1.53 -4.03 27.78
C PRO A 34 0.13 -3.80 28.35
N GLU A 35 -0.75 -3.20 27.55
CA GLU A 35 -2.18 -3.11 27.86
C GLU A 35 -2.85 -4.46 27.54
N SER A 36 -3.00 -5.31 28.55
CA SER A 36 -3.50 -6.69 28.37
C SER A 36 -4.86 -6.77 27.69
N GLU A 37 -5.72 -5.76 27.89
CA GLU A 37 -7.05 -5.67 27.25
C GLU A 37 -6.99 -5.51 25.73
N LYS A 38 -5.87 -5.00 25.19
CA LYS A 38 -5.66 -4.82 23.75
C LYS A 38 -5.06 -6.07 23.07
N ILE A 39 -4.64 -7.07 23.85
CA ILE A 39 -4.04 -8.30 23.32
C ILE A 39 -5.17 -9.28 22.96
N ASN A 40 -5.35 -9.52 21.67
CA ASN A 40 -6.39 -10.41 21.16
C ASN A 40 -5.79 -11.56 20.35
N HIS A 41 -5.63 -12.71 21.01
CA HIS A 41 -5.05 -13.92 20.40
C HIS A 41 -5.92 -14.53 19.28
N ASP A 42 -7.24 -14.32 19.30
CA ASP A 42 -8.10 -14.75 18.19
C ASP A 42 -7.82 -13.91 16.93
N LEU A 43 -7.69 -12.60 17.10
CA LEU A 43 -7.32 -11.69 16.02
C LEU A 43 -5.92 -12.02 15.47
N GLU A 44 -4.96 -12.34 16.33
CA GLU A 44 -3.61 -12.76 15.90
C GLU A 44 -3.65 -14.02 15.02
N LYS A 45 -4.42 -15.03 15.42
CA LYS A 45 -4.60 -16.25 14.62
C LYS A 45 -5.27 -15.95 13.28
N LYS A 46 -6.31 -15.12 13.28
CA LYS A 46 -6.98 -14.67 12.04
C LYS A 46 -6.02 -13.91 11.14
N MET A 47 -5.17 -13.05 11.71
CA MET A 47 -4.16 -12.31 10.97
C MET A 47 -3.06 -13.19 10.37
N ALA A 48 -2.67 -14.27 11.05
CA ALA A 48 -1.74 -15.23 10.48
C ALA A 48 -2.30 -15.84 9.19
N ILE A 49 -3.58 -16.20 9.18
CA ILE A 49 -4.24 -16.77 7.99
C ILE A 49 -4.45 -15.71 6.90
N VAL A 50 -4.79 -14.47 7.27
CA VAL A 50 -4.87 -13.35 6.31
C VAL A 50 -3.52 -13.13 5.61
N ARG A 51 -2.40 -13.19 6.34
CA ARG A 51 -1.06 -13.09 5.76
C ARG A 51 -0.78 -14.23 4.80
N GLU A 52 -1.13 -15.46 5.17
CA GLU A 52 -1.00 -16.63 4.29
C GLU A 52 -1.79 -16.44 2.98
N ILE A 53 -3.04 -15.98 3.07
CA ILE A 53 -3.89 -15.68 1.90
C ILE A 53 -3.25 -14.62 0.99
N VAL A 54 -2.73 -13.54 1.59
CA VAL A 54 -2.05 -12.46 0.87
C VAL A 54 -0.78 -12.98 0.18
N GLU A 55 0.03 -13.79 0.85
CA GLU A 55 1.23 -14.40 0.27
C GLU A 55 0.89 -15.30 -0.91
N MET A 56 -0.16 -16.13 -0.79
CA MET A 56 -0.68 -16.94 -1.89
C MET A 56 -1.17 -16.07 -3.04
N GLY A 57 -1.87 -14.96 -2.76
CA GLY A 57 -2.33 -13.99 -3.75
C GLY A 57 -1.17 -13.30 -4.50
N HIS A 58 -0.13 -12.87 -3.79
CA HIS A 58 1.08 -12.33 -4.42
C HIS A 58 1.80 -13.38 -5.27
N ALA A 59 1.85 -14.64 -4.83
CA ALA A 59 2.41 -15.73 -5.61
C ALA A 59 1.63 -15.94 -6.93
N LYS A 60 0.29 -15.91 -6.88
CA LYS A 60 -0.56 -15.98 -8.09
C LYS A 60 -0.34 -14.79 -9.03
N ARG A 61 -0.24 -13.57 -8.49
CA ARG A 61 0.12 -12.37 -9.28
C ARG A 61 1.47 -12.54 -9.99
N LYS A 62 2.47 -13.06 -9.28
CA LYS A 62 3.80 -13.32 -9.83
C LYS A 62 3.77 -14.38 -10.93
N GLN A 63 2.99 -15.45 -10.76
CA GLN A 63 2.80 -16.50 -11.77
C GLN A 63 2.12 -15.95 -13.04
N ALA A 64 1.17 -15.04 -12.88
CA ALA A 64 0.49 -14.37 -14.00
C ALA A 64 1.26 -13.16 -14.57
N GLU A 65 2.45 -12.84 -14.03
CA GLU A 65 3.26 -11.67 -14.39
C GLU A 65 2.55 -10.30 -14.24
N ILE A 66 1.57 -10.22 -13.34
CA ILE A 66 0.77 -9.02 -13.09
C ILE A 66 1.39 -8.23 -11.92
N LYS A 67 1.85 -7.00 -12.19
CA LYS A 67 2.36 -6.08 -11.16
C LYS A 67 1.27 -5.72 -10.14
N VAL A 68 1.62 -5.61 -8.85
CA VAL A 68 0.69 -5.23 -7.76
C VAL A 68 -0.04 -3.90 -8.04
N ARG A 69 0.63 -2.96 -8.72
CA ARG A 69 0.04 -1.66 -9.08
C ARG A 69 -1.09 -1.75 -10.10
N GLN A 70 -1.15 -2.82 -10.90
CA GLN A 70 -2.30 -3.11 -11.75
C GLN A 70 -3.45 -3.59 -10.84
N PRO A 71 -4.52 -2.80 -10.68
CA PRO A 71 -5.69 -3.27 -9.95
C PRO A 71 -6.36 -4.41 -10.71
N LEU A 72 -6.89 -5.37 -9.95
CA LEU A 72 -7.68 -6.48 -10.50
C LEU A 72 -9.12 -6.37 -10.01
N SER A 73 -10.05 -6.90 -10.79
CA SER A 73 -11.47 -6.87 -10.46
C SER A 73 -11.72 -7.63 -9.17
N LYS A 74 -11.20 -8.85 -9.09
CA LYS A 74 -11.69 -9.82 -8.12
C LYS A 74 -10.60 -10.78 -7.66
N PHE A 75 -10.69 -11.13 -6.39
CA PHE A 75 -9.92 -12.18 -5.75
C PHE A 75 -10.87 -13.19 -5.12
N GLU A 76 -10.60 -14.47 -5.31
CA GLU A 76 -11.44 -15.54 -4.81
C GLU A 76 -10.70 -16.34 -3.75
N ILE A 77 -11.34 -16.54 -2.61
CA ILE A 77 -10.85 -17.35 -1.50
C ILE A 77 -11.81 -18.54 -1.34
N ARG A 78 -11.26 -19.76 -1.41
CA ARG A 78 -12.02 -21.00 -1.26
C ARG A 78 -11.64 -21.74 0.01
N ASN A 79 -12.60 -22.45 0.59
CA ASN A 79 -12.40 -23.36 1.73
C ASN A 79 -11.88 -22.66 2.99
N LEU A 80 -12.32 -21.43 3.22
CA LEU A 80 -11.94 -20.68 4.41
C LEU A 80 -12.71 -21.21 5.63
N LYS A 81 -11.97 -21.69 6.64
CA LYS A 81 -12.54 -22.41 7.79
C LYS A 81 -13.17 -21.51 8.87
N PHE A 82 -13.17 -20.19 8.70
CA PHE A 82 -13.67 -19.24 9.68
C PHE A 82 -14.16 -17.96 9.00
N GLU A 83 -15.01 -17.22 9.71
CA GLU A 83 -15.51 -15.93 9.24
C GLU A 83 -14.47 -14.82 9.44
N ILE A 84 -14.19 -14.08 8.37
CA ILE A 84 -13.30 -12.92 8.37
C ILE A 84 -14.16 -11.65 8.46
N LYS A 85 -13.86 -10.80 9.43
CA LYS A 85 -14.49 -9.47 9.58
C LYS A 85 -14.11 -8.54 8.43
N ASP A 86 -14.98 -7.59 8.11
CA ASP A 86 -14.78 -6.61 7.02
C ASP A 86 -13.45 -5.87 7.06
N GLU A 87 -12.93 -5.57 8.26
CA GLU A 87 -11.62 -4.88 8.42
C GLU A 87 -10.47 -5.70 7.84
N LEU A 88 -10.48 -7.01 8.06
CA LEU A 88 -9.46 -7.93 7.54
C LEU A 88 -9.66 -8.17 6.03
N VAL A 89 -10.90 -8.17 5.54
CA VAL A 89 -11.18 -8.22 4.10
C VAL A 89 -10.64 -6.97 3.41
N ARG A 90 -10.82 -5.78 4.00
CA ARG A 90 -10.25 -4.53 3.49
C ARG A 90 -8.73 -4.61 3.41
N LEU A 91 -8.08 -5.16 4.43
CA LEU A 91 -6.63 -5.37 4.40
C LEU A 91 -6.19 -6.24 3.22
N ILE A 92 -6.87 -7.37 2.98
CA ILE A 92 -6.58 -8.24 1.83
C ILE A 92 -6.74 -7.47 0.52
N LYS A 93 -7.82 -6.67 0.40
CA LYS A 93 -8.09 -5.86 -0.79
C LYS A 93 -6.99 -4.84 -1.06
N ASP A 94 -6.53 -4.16 -0.01
CA ASP A 94 -5.50 -3.11 -0.12
C ASP A 94 -4.14 -3.72 -0.49
N GLU A 95 -3.77 -4.82 0.15
CA GLU A 95 -2.47 -5.47 -0.07
C GLU A 95 -2.37 -6.13 -1.45
N LEU A 96 -3.45 -6.80 -1.88
CA LEU A 96 -3.53 -7.40 -3.21
C LEU A 96 -4.00 -6.44 -4.29
N ASN A 97 -4.36 -5.20 -3.95
CA ASN A 97 -4.94 -4.20 -4.85
C ASN A 97 -6.06 -4.77 -5.74
N VAL A 98 -7.11 -5.28 -5.10
CA VAL A 98 -8.29 -5.88 -5.77
C VAL A 98 -9.58 -5.13 -5.38
N LYS A 99 -10.52 -5.01 -6.30
CA LYS A 99 -11.77 -4.27 -6.06
C LYS A 99 -12.73 -5.07 -5.20
N GLU A 100 -12.78 -6.38 -5.36
CA GLU A 100 -13.69 -7.28 -4.64
C GLU A 100 -12.98 -8.56 -4.19
N VAL A 101 -13.43 -9.11 -3.06
CA VAL A 101 -13.01 -10.42 -2.53
C VAL A 101 -14.27 -11.26 -2.40
N GLU A 102 -14.29 -12.41 -3.05
CA GLU A 102 -15.36 -13.39 -2.92
C GLU A 102 -14.91 -14.61 -2.14
N PHE A 103 -15.81 -15.09 -1.30
CA PHE A 103 -15.64 -16.32 -0.53
C PHE A 103 -16.51 -17.40 -1.17
N LYS A 104 -15.93 -18.56 -1.44
CA LYS A 104 -16.68 -19.73 -1.90
C LYS A 104 -16.37 -20.95 -1.06
N ASP A 105 -17.39 -21.76 -0.86
CA ASP A 105 -17.24 -23.07 -0.26
C ASP A 105 -16.85 -24.10 -1.32
N GLY A 106 -16.08 -25.09 -0.89
CA GLY A 106 -15.62 -26.20 -1.71
C GLY A 106 -15.07 -27.32 -0.82
N GLU A 107 -14.36 -28.24 -1.44
CA GLU A 107 -13.71 -29.36 -0.74
C GLU A 107 -12.19 -29.16 -0.70
N GLY A 108 -11.56 -29.59 0.40
CA GLY A 108 -10.11 -29.60 0.57
C GLY A 108 -9.56 -28.40 1.35
N ASP A 109 -8.27 -28.12 1.13
CA ASP A 109 -7.54 -27.06 1.82
C ASP A 109 -7.81 -25.67 1.25
N LEU A 110 -7.35 -24.63 1.96
CA LEU A 110 -7.45 -23.22 1.58
C LEU A 110 -6.86 -23.01 0.18
N GLN A 111 -7.63 -22.38 -0.70
CA GLN A 111 -7.19 -22.05 -2.06
C GLN A 111 -7.53 -20.61 -2.39
N VAL A 112 -6.71 -20.01 -3.25
CA VAL A 112 -6.94 -18.64 -3.73
C VAL A 112 -6.77 -18.55 -5.24
N ASP A 113 -7.54 -17.66 -5.86
CA ASP A 113 -7.45 -17.38 -7.29
C ASP A 113 -7.69 -15.90 -7.61
N LEU A 114 -7.21 -15.46 -8.76
CA LEU A 114 -7.31 -14.08 -9.24
C LEU A 114 -8.07 -14.02 -10.55
N ASP A 115 -8.96 -13.05 -10.67
CA ASP A 115 -9.48 -12.68 -11.99
C ASP A 115 -8.41 -11.90 -12.76
N THR A 116 -7.85 -12.54 -13.78
CA THR A 116 -6.81 -11.97 -14.64
C THR A 116 -7.38 -11.13 -15.79
N THR A 117 -8.71 -11.00 -15.88
CA THR A 117 -9.37 -10.20 -16.91
C THR A 117 -9.16 -8.71 -16.63
N ILE A 118 -8.23 -8.08 -17.35
CA ILE A 118 -7.96 -6.64 -17.24
C ILE A 118 -8.92 -5.89 -18.18
N THR A 119 -9.94 -5.26 -17.60
CA THR A 119 -10.84 -4.36 -18.34
C THR A 119 -10.09 -3.08 -18.75
N PRO A 120 -10.56 -2.35 -19.79
CA PRO A 120 -9.94 -1.09 -20.20
C PRO A 120 -9.82 -0.08 -19.04
N GLU A 121 -10.84 -0.01 -18.18
CA GLU A 121 -10.84 0.89 -17.03
C GLU A 121 -9.76 0.54 -15.98
N LEU A 122 -9.59 -0.75 -15.69
CA LEU A 122 -8.56 -1.22 -14.77
C LEU A 122 -7.16 -1.00 -15.35
N LYS A 123 -7.00 -1.17 -16.66
CA LYS A 123 -5.74 -0.89 -17.35
C LYS A 123 -5.36 0.58 -17.22
N GLU A 124 -6.29 1.50 -17.48
CA GLU A 124 -6.07 2.93 -17.30
C GLU A 124 -5.71 3.29 -15.85
N GLU A 125 -6.37 2.67 -14.86
CA GLU A 125 -6.03 2.88 -13.45
C GLU A 125 -4.63 2.36 -13.10
N GLY A 126 -4.24 1.20 -13.65
CA GLY A 126 -2.89 0.65 -13.50
C GLY A 126 -1.83 1.56 -14.11
N GLU A 127 -2.07 2.05 -15.33
CA GLU A 127 -1.20 3.02 -16.02
C GLU A 127 -1.04 4.31 -15.21
N ALA A 128 -2.15 4.87 -14.69
CA ALA A 128 -2.10 6.05 -13.83
C ALA A 128 -1.25 5.83 -12.57
N ARG A 129 -1.35 4.65 -11.93
CA ARG A 129 -0.55 4.31 -10.74
C ARG A 129 0.93 4.15 -11.05
N GLU A 130 1.29 3.56 -12.20
CA GLU A 130 2.68 3.50 -12.65
C GLU A 130 3.24 4.90 -12.90
N ILE A 131 2.50 5.75 -13.62
CA ILE A 131 2.88 7.15 -13.87
C ILE A 131 3.11 7.90 -12.56
N ILE A 132 2.19 7.78 -11.59
CA ILE A 132 2.34 8.44 -10.28
C ILE A 132 3.63 7.97 -9.59
N ARG A 133 3.94 6.67 -9.63
CA ARG A 133 5.19 6.15 -9.06
C ARG A 133 6.41 6.74 -9.74
N GLU A 134 6.44 6.73 -11.07
CA GLU A 134 7.58 7.25 -11.84
C GLU A 134 7.80 8.74 -11.58
N ILE A 135 6.74 9.53 -11.48
CA ILE A 135 6.83 10.95 -11.12
C ILE A 135 7.38 11.12 -9.70
N GLN A 136 6.91 10.32 -8.74
CA GLN A 136 7.38 10.40 -7.35
C GLN A 136 8.83 9.95 -7.19
N GLU A 137 9.28 8.95 -7.97
CA GLU A 137 10.68 8.53 -8.02
C GLU A 137 11.56 9.64 -8.59
N LYS A 138 11.19 10.21 -9.75
CA LYS A 138 11.92 11.34 -10.33
C LYS A 138 11.91 12.59 -9.46
N ARG A 139 10.84 12.82 -8.70
CA ARG A 139 10.75 13.93 -7.74
C ARG A 139 11.77 13.78 -6.61
N LYS A 140 11.99 12.55 -6.14
CA LYS A 140 13.03 12.23 -5.15
C LYS A 140 14.43 12.41 -5.74
N GLU A 141 14.67 11.95 -6.97
CA GLU A 141 15.94 12.13 -7.69
C GLU A 141 16.27 13.60 -7.94
N ALA A 142 15.25 14.41 -8.29
CA ALA A 142 15.39 15.84 -8.54
C ALA A 142 15.52 16.70 -7.26
N GLY A 143 15.47 16.07 -6.07
CA GLY A 143 15.60 16.74 -4.78
C GLY A 143 14.53 17.79 -4.50
N CYS A 144 13.31 17.60 -5.01
CA CYS A 144 12.21 18.54 -4.81
C CYS A 144 11.77 18.61 -3.35
N LYS A 145 11.38 19.80 -2.88
CA LYS A 145 10.83 19.96 -1.52
C LYS A 145 9.44 19.34 -1.40
N LEU A 146 9.02 19.03 -0.17
CA LEU A 146 7.73 18.38 0.14
C LEU A 146 6.50 19.15 -0.40
N ASP A 147 6.58 20.47 -0.47
CA ASP A 147 5.46 21.34 -0.88
C ASP A 147 5.64 21.96 -2.28
N GLU A 148 6.69 21.56 -3.00
CA GLU A 148 7.03 22.14 -4.30
C GLU A 148 6.11 21.59 -5.39
N LYS A 149 5.42 22.51 -6.09
CA LYS A 149 4.60 22.15 -7.26
C LYS A 149 5.49 22.00 -8.48
N ILE A 150 5.23 20.99 -9.30
CA ILE A 150 6.04 20.65 -10.47
C ILE A 150 5.21 20.59 -11.75
N SER A 151 5.82 20.91 -12.89
CA SER A 151 5.24 20.62 -14.20
C SER A 151 5.82 19.33 -14.73
N VAL A 152 4.98 18.36 -15.12
CA VAL A 152 5.42 17.04 -15.57
C VAL A 152 5.10 16.85 -17.05
N GLY A 153 6.12 16.50 -17.83
CA GLY A 153 5.98 16.05 -19.21
C GLY A 153 5.79 14.53 -19.26
N LEU A 154 4.79 14.03 -19.98
CA LEU A 154 4.56 12.59 -20.18
C LEU A 154 4.22 12.27 -21.66
N PRO A 155 4.56 11.08 -22.18
CA PRO A 155 4.18 10.66 -23.53
C PRO A 155 2.67 10.44 -23.68
N SER A 156 2.07 9.78 -22.69
CA SER A 156 0.64 9.46 -22.65
C SER A 156 0.17 9.27 -21.21
N TRP A 157 -1.05 9.68 -20.92
CA TRP A 157 -1.74 9.41 -19.67
C TRP A 157 -3.24 9.27 -19.92
N PRO A 158 -3.96 8.51 -19.08
CA PRO A 158 -5.41 8.43 -19.14
C PRO A 158 -6.03 9.77 -18.70
N LYS A 159 -6.71 10.46 -19.63
CA LYS A 159 -7.35 11.76 -19.36
C LYS A 159 -8.39 11.70 -18.24
N ARG A 160 -9.06 10.55 -18.09
CA ARG A 160 -10.08 10.34 -17.03
C ARG A 160 -9.51 10.50 -15.62
N LEU A 161 -8.22 10.18 -15.43
CA LEU A 161 -7.54 10.19 -14.13
C LEU A 161 -6.52 11.34 -14.02
N GLU A 162 -6.60 12.34 -14.89
CA GLU A 162 -5.65 13.45 -14.92
C GLU A 162 -5.62 14.24 -13.61
N GLU A 163 -6.80 14.54 -13.05
CA GLU A 163 -6.90 15.26 -11.77
C GLU A 163 -6.33 14.46 -10.61
N ASP A 164 -6.54 13.15 -10.59
CA ASP A 164 -6.00 12.24 -9.58
C ASP A 164 -4.47 12.18 -9.64
N ILE A 165 -3.90 12.16 -10.85
CA ILE A 165 -2.44 12.19 -11.05
C ILE A 165 -1.89 13.53 -10.54
N LYS A 166 -2.50 14.67 -10.92
CA LYS A 166 -2.05 16.00 -10.46
C LYS A 166 -2.10 16.12 -8.94
N ARG A 167 -3.22 15.74 -8.33
CA ARG A 167 -3.40 15.78 -6.86
C ARG A 167 -2.36 14.93 -6.13
N LYS A 168 -2.14 13.69 -6.57
CA LYS A 168 -1.22 12.75 -5.91
C LYS A 168 0.26 13.06 -6.15
N THR A 169 0.59 13.84 -7.18
CA THR A 169 1.98 14.19 -7.53
C THR A 169 2.37 15.62 -7.15
N LEU A 170 1.41 16.43 -6.69
CA LEU A 170 1.53 17.89 -6.57
C LEU A 170 1.96 18.55 -7.89
N ALA A 171 1.52 17.99 -9.02
CA ALA A 171 1.82 18.57 -10.32
C ALA A 171 0.87 19.73 -10.62
N SER A 172 1.41 20.88 -11.00
CA SER A 172 0.65 22.04 -11.48
C SER A 172 0.00 21.70 -12.82
N ASP A 173 0.79 21.15 -13.73
CA ASP A 173 0.42 20.91 -15.11
C ASP A 173 1.03 19.61 -15.64
N LEU A 174 0.28 18.95 -16.52
CA LEU A 174 0.70 17.79 -17.29
C LEU A 174 0.76 18.19 -18.76
N TYR A 175 1.94 18.11 -19.37
CA TYR A 175 2.13 18.42 -20.78
C TYR A 175 2.64 17.21 -21.55
N ARG A 176 2.36 17.16 -22.87
CA ARG A 176 2.87 16.08 -23.71
C ARG A 176 4.36 16.28 -23.98
N ALA A 177 5.17 15.28 -23.63
CA ALA A 177 6.61 15.24 -23.87
C ALA A 177 7.01 13.85 -24.35
N ASN A 178 8.10 13.75 -25.11
CA ASN A 178 8.59 12.45 -25.61
C ASN A 178 9.14 11.55 -24.49
N GLN A 179 9.53 12.14 -23.36
CA GLN A 179 10.06 11.45 -22.19
C GLN A 179 9.54 12.09 -20.91
N LEU A 180 9.62 11.34 -19.81
CA LEU A 180 9.22 11.86 -18.50
C LEU A 180 10.21 12.92 -18.04
N GLU A 181 9.76 14.17 -17.97
CA GLU A 181 10.56 15.33 -17.57
C GLU A 181 9.84 16.11 -16.47
N ILE A 182 10.60 16.59 -15.48
CA ILE A 182 10.08 17.43 -14.41
C ILE A 182 10.68 18.83 -14.57
N LYS A 183 9.82 19.83 -14.70
CA LYS A 183 10.19 21.25 -14.66
C LYS A 183 9.70 21.86 -13.35
N LYS A 184 10.59 22.59 -12.69
CA LYS A 184 10.33 23.34 -11.45
C LYS A 184 9.76 24.71 -11.81
#